data_AF-A0AAE1L1U5-F1
#
_entry.id   AF-A0AAE1L1U5-F1
#
_cell.length_a   1.000
_cell.length_b   1.000
_cell.length_c   1.000
_cell.angle_alpha   90.00
_cell.angle_beta   90.00
_cell.angle_gamma   90.00
#
_symmetry.space_group_name_H-M   'P 1'
#
loop_
_entity.id
_entity.type
_entity.pdbx_description
1 polymer ?
#
loop_
_entity_poly.entity_id
_entity_poly.type
_entity_poly.pdbx_seq_one_letter_code
_entity_poly.pdbx_strand_id
1 'polypeptide(L)'
;MRSCIPAHHRSFSPQWQLAADDCDAKADHLREQAKIRHDSSARSLPLLHLGGYVDVQDHANGRWDHVGVIVGIGQRRDYLVKMGSGRILWRNRRFLRPHRPMTPVGVKGQGTHHTITPQQPDPEEHHNLELPQRRGSRQRREPQRLKVQWHASTYD
;
A
#
# COMPACT_ATOMS: atom_id res chain seq x y z
N MET A 1 8.21 -42.58 -18.22
CA MET A 1 7.11 -41.94 -17.48
C MET A 1 7.63 -41.47 -16.13
N ARG A 2 7.40 -40.21 -15.73
CA ARG A 2 7.69 -39.74 -14.37
C ARG A 2 6.41 -39.87 -13.56
N SER A 3 6.41 -40.70 -12.51
CA SER A 3 5.26 -40.86 -11.62
C SER A 3 5.12 -39.62 -10.74
N CYS A 4 3.98 -38.94 -10.82
CA CYS A 4 3.62 -37.84 -9.92
C CYS A 4 2.89 -38.40 -8.69
N ILE A 5 3.58 -39.21 -7.89
CA ILE A 5 3.00 -39.72 -6.64
C ILE A 5 3.33 -38.71 -5.53
N PRO A 6 2.33 -38.16 -4.81
CA PRO A 6 2.60 -37.35 -3.64
C PRO A 6 3.29 -38.22 -2.58
N ALA A 7 4.57 -37.91 -2.32
CA ALA A 7 5.35 -38.55 -1.27
C ALA A 7 5.22 -37.73 0.02
N HIS A 8 4.91 -38.40 1.12
CA HIS A 8 4.79 -37.78 2.44
C HIS A 8 6.19 -37.37 2.96
N HIS A 9 6.34 -36.25 3.66
CA HIS A 9 7.67 -35.74 4.09
C HIS A 9 8.50 -36.81 4.85
N ARG A 10 7.84 -37.67 5.64
CA ARG A 10 8.50 -38.75 6.39
C ARG A 10 8.97 -39.94 5.55
N SER A 11 8.56 -40.06 4.28
CA SER A 11 9.02 -41.14 3.41
C SER A 11 10.38 -40.87 2.77
N PHE A 12 10.90 -39.65 2.89
CA PHE A 12 12.23 -39.30 2.39
C PHE A 12 13.34 -39.82 3.32
N SER A 13 14.55 -40.00 2.79
CA SER A 13 15.72 -40.30 3.62
C SER A 13 15.95 -39.19 4.66
N PRO A 14 16.42 -39.50 5.89
CA PRO A 14 16.58 -38.50 6.96
C PRO A 14 17.38 -37.26 6.57
N GLN A 15 18.43 -37.41 5.75
CA GLN A 15 19.22 -36.27 5.25
C GLN A 15 18.39 -35.27 4.44
N TRP A 16 17.38 -35.73 3.70
CA TRP A 16 16.49 -34.88 2.90
C TRP A 16 15.38 -34.25 3.74
N GLN A 17 14.96 -34.91 4.81
CA GLN A 17 14.03 -34.32 5.78
C GLN A 17 14.70 -33.14 6.49
N LEU A 18 15.92 -33.34 7.02
CA LEU A 18 16.71 -32.28 7.66
C LEU A 18 16.98 -31.11 6.70
N ALA A 19 17.36 -31.40 5.45
CA ALA A 19 17.57 -30.36 4.45
C ALA A 19 16.29 -29.57 4.13
N ALA A 20 15.12 -30.22 4.12
CA ALA A 20 13.84 -29.55 3.93
C ALA A 20 13.48 -28.65 5.13
N ASP A 21 13.65 -29.16 6.35
CA ASP A 21 13.41 -28.40 7.59
C ASP A 21 14.31 -27.15 7.65
N ASP A 22 15.59 -27.29 7.27
CA ASP A 22 16.53 -26.17 7.16
C ASP A 22 16.09 -25.13 6.12
N CYS A 23 15.54 -25.58 4.99
CA CYS A 23 15.02 -24.69 3.95
C CYS A 23 13.77 -23.95 4.42
N ASP A 24 12.85 -24.63 5.08
CA ASP A 24 11.62 -24.05 5.62
C ASP A 24 11.95 -23.02 6.71
N ALA A 25 12.88 -23.34 7.63
CA ALA A 25 13.34 -22.39 8.65
C ALA A 25 13.96 -21.12 8.04
N LYS A 26 14.77 -21.27 6.98
CA LYS A 26 15.31 -20.12 6.23
C LYS A 26 14.22 -19.33 5.53
N ALA A 27 13.25 -19.99 4.92
CA ALA A 27 12.12 -19.35 4.24
C ALA A 27 11.27 -18.54 5.24
N ASP A 28 10.99 -19.08 6.41
CA ASP A 28 10.26 -18.40 7.48
C ASP A 28 11.02 -17.19 8.02
N HIS A 29 12.33 -17.33 8.22
CA HIS A 29 13.17 -16.20 8.59
C HIS A 29 13.10 -15.07 7.53
N LEU A 30 13.20 -15.42 6.24
CA LEU A 30 13.09 -14.45 5.15
C LEU A 30 11.70 -13.79 5.09
N ARG A 31 10.61 -14.55 5.32
CA ARG A 31 9.24 -14.02 5.39
C ARG A 31 9.09 -13.02 6.52
N GLU A 32 9.58 -13.34 7.72
CA GLU A 32 9.50 -12.45 8.87
C GLU A 32 10.31 -11.17 8.65
N GLN A 33 11.54 -11.28 8.13
CA GLN A 33 12.35 -10.11 7.77
C GLN A 33 11.68 -9.25 6.69
N ALA A 34 11.03 -9.87 5.70
CA ALA A 34 10.27 -9.15 4.67
C ALA A 34 9.07 -8.41 5.28
N LYS A 35 8.34 -9.04 6.20
CA LYS A 35 7.22 -8.45 6.94
C LYS A 35 7.67 -7.27 7.79
N ILE A 36 8.70 -7.43 8.63
CA ILE A 36 9.27 -6.36 9.45
C ILE A 36 9.70 -5.18 8.58
N ARG A 37 10.42 -5.46 7.49
CA ARG A 37 10.87 -4.41 6.55
C ARG A 37 9.67 -3.69 5.92
N HIS A 38 8.67 -4.42 5.46
CA HIS A 38 7.47 -3.84 4.87
C HIS A 38 6.73 -2.95 5.88
N ASP A 39 6.48 -3.47 7.07
CA ASP A 39 5.68 -2.82 8.10
C ASP A 39 6.41 -1.64 8.78
N SER A 40 7.75 -1.66 8.85
CA SER A 40 8.55 -0.54 9.38
C SER A 40 8.33 0.79 8.64
N SER A 41 7.95 0.73 7.36
CA SER A 41 7.64 1.92 6.55
C SER A 41 6.15 2.28 6.53
N ALA A 42 5.29 1.40 7.06
CA ALA A 42 3.85 1.56 7.01
C ALA A 42 3.37 2.57 8.06
N ARG A 43 2.44 3.45 7.68
CA ARG A 43 1.78 4.40 8.58
C ARG A 43 0.28 4.15 8.59
N SER A 44 -0.33 4.22 9.76
CA SER A 44 -1.80 4.13 9.87
C SER A 44 -2.44 5.39 9.30
N LEU A 45 -3.46 5.22 8.47
CA LEU A 45 -4.26 6.32 7.94
C LEU A 45 -5.54 6.46 8.78
N PRO A 46 -6.06 7.69 9.02
CA PRO A 46 -7.29 7.90 9.77
C PRO A 46 -8.46 7.14 9.16
N LEU A 47 -9.33 6.56 9.99
CA LEU A 47 -10.53 5.87 9.49
C LEU A 47 -11.45 6.84 8.75
N LEU A 48 -12.24 6.30 7.82
CA LEU A 48 -13.25 7.06 7.09
C LEU A 48 -14.64 6.59 7.53
N HIS A 49 -15.61 7.50 7.50
CA HIS A 49 -16.97 7.22 7.97
C HIS A 49 -17.89 6.85 6.80
N LEU A 50 -18.93 6.07 7.09
CA LEU A 50 -20.02 5.79 6.15
C LEU A 50 -20.65 7.11 5.67
N GLY A 51 -21.04 7.17 4.40
CA GLY A 51 -21.60 8.36 3.77
C GLY A 51 -20.58 9.45 3.43
N GLY A 52 -19.33 9.32 3.85
CA GLY A 52 -18.27 10.29 3.54
C GLY A 52 -17.90 10.30 2.06
N TYR A 53 -17.75 11.49 1.49
CA TYR A 53 -17.19 11.69 0.16
C TYR A 53 -15.68 11.49 0.17
N VAL A 54 -15.19 10.75 -0.82
CA VAL A 54 -13.78 10.41 -0.96
C VAL A 54 -13.30 10.59 -2.38
N ASP A 55 -12.08 11.07 -2.53
CA ASP A 55 -11.31 10.93 -3.75
C ASP A 55 -10.75 9.50 -3.80
N VAL A 56 -10.90 8.86 -4.96
CA VAL A 56 -10.45 7.50 -5.24
C VAL A 56 -9.30 7.57 -6.20
N GLN A 57 -8.18 6.94 -5.84
CA GLN A 57 -7.03 6.86 -6.73
C GLN A 57 -7.32 5.88 -7.87
N ASP A 58 -7.12 6.27 -9.12
CA ASP A 58 -7.11 5.32 -10.23
C ASP A 58 -5.84 4.46 -10.18
N HIS A 59 -6.03 3.15 -10.30
CA HIS A 59 -4.97 2.15 -10.31
C HIS A 59 -4.08 2.20 -11.55
N ALA A 60 -4.60 2.64 -12.70
CA ALA A 60 -3.87 2.63 -13.96
C ALA A 60 -2.88 3.80 -14.05
N ASN A 61 -3.33 5.00 -13.66
CA ASN A 61 -2.55 6.22 -13.80
C ASN A 61 -2.07 6.84 -12.47
N GLY A 62 -2.58 6.38 -11.32
CA GLY A 62 -2.23 6.88 -9.99
C GLY A 62 -2.82 8.25 -9.63
N ARG A 63 -3.72 8.81 -10.45
CA ARG A 63 -4.38 10.10 -10.21
C ARG A 63 -5.54 9.96 -9.24
N TRP A 64 -5.89 11.07 -8.60
CA TRP A 64 -7.03 11.19 -7.68
C TRP A 64 -8.14 11.98 -8.38
N ASP A 65 -8.70 11.38 -9.42
CA ASP A 65 -9.61 12.01 -10.38
C ASP A 65 -11.06 11.54 -10.22
N HIS A 66 -11.29 10.47 -9.46
CA HIS A 66 -12.61 9.95 -9.23
C HIS A 66 -13.13 10.29 -7.84
N VAL A 67 -14.41 10.68 -7.75
CA VAL A 67 -15.09 10.92 -6.48
C VAL A 67 -16.12 9.81 -6.25
N GLY A 68 -16.20 9.34 -5.01
CA GLY A 68 -17.17 8.34 -4.58
C GLY A 68 -17.63 8.57 -3.15
N VAL A 69 -18.64 7.80 -2.74
CA VAL A 69 -19.21 7.81 -1.39
C VAL A 69 -18.97 6.47 -0.73
N ILE A 70 -18.53 6.48 0.53
CA ILE A 70 -18.36 5.25 1.30
C ILE A 70 -19.74 4.70 1.66
N VAL A 71 -20.01 3.47 1.22
CA VAL A 71 -21.25 2.74 1.50
C VAL A 71 -21.06 1.57 2.46
N GLY A 72 -19.81 1.16 2.72
CA GLY A 72 -19.51 0.08 3.65
C GLY A 72 -18.07 0.09 4.13
N ILE A 73 -17.83 -0.49 5.31
CA ILE A 73 -16.51 -0.67 5.92
C ILE A 73 -16.28 -2.17 6.05
N GLY A 74 -15.17 -2.67 5.51
CA GLY A 74 -14.79 -4.08 5.55
C GLY A 74 -14.05 -4.45 6.82
N GLN A 75 -13.69 -5.73 6.95
CA GLN A 75 -13.00 -6.27 8.14
C GLN A 75 -11.57 -5.75 8.32
N ARG A 76 -10.93 -5.30 7.23
CA ARG A 76 -9.56 -4.81 7.23
C ARG A 76 -9.55 -3.31 6.92
N ARG A 77 -8.62 -2.87 6.08
CA ARG A 77 -8.52 -1.47 5.62
C ARG A 77 -9.29 -1.27 4.32
N ASP A 78 -10.30 -2.08 4.05
CA ASP A 78 -11.03 -2.07 2.79
C ASP A 78 -12.39 -1.42 2.98
N TYR A 79 -12.78 -0.58 2.03
CA TYR A 79 -14.00 0.21 2.06
C TYR A 79 -14.79 -0.06 0.79
N LEU A 80 -16.10 -0.18 0.93
CA LEU A 80 -17.02 -0.28 -0.20
C LEU A 80 -17.37 1.13 -0.63
N VAL A 81 -17.05 1.48 -1.88
CA VAL A 81 -17.21 2.84 -2.41
C VAL A 81 -18.15 2.80 -3.60
N LYS A 82 -19.18 3.66 -3.57
CA LYS A 82 -20.08 3.92 -4.69
C LYS A 82 -19.55 5.10 -5.50
N MET A 83 -19.21 4.83 -6.76
CA MET A 83 -18.71 5.83 -7.70
C MET A 83 -19.85 6.68 -8.27
N GLY A 84 -19.53 7.86 -8.81
CA GLY A 84 -20.51 8.70 -9.53
C GLY A 84 -21.19 8.00 -10.72
N SER A 85 -20.53 7.01 -11.33
CA SER A 85 -21.10 6.17 -12.40
C SER A 85 -22.09 5.11 -11.92
N GLY A 86 -22.32 4.99 -10.61
CA GLY A 86 -23.20 3.98 -10.00
C GLY A 86 -22.49 2.64 -9.70
N ARG A 87 -21.29 2.42 -10.21
CA ARG A 87 -20.48 1.23 -9.87
C ARG A 87 -20.10 1.23 -8.39
N ILE A 88 -20.11 0.06 -7.77
CA ILE A 88 -19.70 -0.13 -6.39
C ILE A 88 -18.51 -1.09 -6.37
N LEU A 89 -17.45 -0.72 -5.65
CA LEU A 89 -16.23 -1.52 -5.60
C LEU A 89 -15.54 -1.42 -4.24
N TRP A 90 -14.74 -2.43 -3.91
CA TRP A 90 -13.88 -2.41 -2.73
C TRP A 90 -12.58 -1.67 -3.02
N ARG A 91 -12.19 -0.72 -2.16
CA ARG A 91 -10.88 -0.06 -2.19
C ARG A 91 -10.21 -0.10 -0.84
N ASN A 92 -8.91 -0.35 -0.88
CA ASN A 92 -8.08 -0.20 0.31
C ASN A 92 -7.97 1.29 0.70
N ARG A 93 -7.93 1.56 1.99
CA ARG A 93 -7.85 2.88 2.62
C ARG A 93 -6.73 3.75 2.06
N ARG A 94 -5.61 3.13 1.66
CA ARG A 94 -4.46 3.83 1.07
C ARG A 94 -4.78 4.52 -0.26
N PHE A 95 -5.83 4.05 -0.93
CA PHE A 95 -6.30 4.54 -2.22
C PHE A 95 -7.54 5.42 -2.11
N LEU A 96 -7.86 5.87 -0.89
CA LEU A 96 -8.96 6.77 -0.58
C LEU A 96 -8.42 8.00 0.16
N ARG A 97 -8.94 9.18 -0.17
CA ARG A 97 -8.68 10.43 0.56
C ARG A 97 -10.01 11.10 0.87
N PRO A 98 -10.18 11.74 2.02
CA PRO A 98 -11.34 12.59 2.25
C PRO A 98 -11.44 13.63 1.14
N HIS A 99 -12.59 13.69 0.47
CA HIS A 99 -12.82 14.64 -0.61
C HIS A 99 -12.84 16.05 -0.04
N ARG A 100 -12.06 16.96 -0.63
CA ARG A 100 -12.07 18.39 -0.29
C ARG A 100 -12.53 19.16 -1.52
N PRO A 101 -13.83 19.51 -1.62
CA PRO A 101 -14.29 20.30 -2.74
C PRO A 101 -13.57 21.65 -2.71
N MET A 102 -13.02 22.06 -3.85
CA MET A 102 -12.47 23.39 -4.01
C MET A 102 -13.65 24.36 -4.06
N THR A 103 -14.12 24.79 -2.89
CA THR A 103 -15.14 25.84 -2.80
C THR A 103 -14.50 27.12 -3.33
N PRO A 104 -15.03 27.76 -4.39
CA PRO A 104 -14.62 29.11 -4.72
C PRO A 104 -14.90 29.99 -3.50
N VAL A 105 -13.90 30.75 -3.08
CA VAL A 105 -14.00 31.71 -1.97
C VAL A 105 -15.23 32.58 -2.20
N GLY A 106 -16.19 32.49 -1.28
CA GLY A 106 -17.26 33.49 -1.13
C GLY A 106 -18.67 33.03 -1.45
N VAL A 107 -19.27 32.17 -0.61
CA VAL A 107 -20.62 32.39 -0.05
C VAL A 107 -20.70 31.66 1.29
N LYS A 108 -20.99 32.37 2.39
CA LYS A 108 -21.33 31.77 3.68
C LYS A 108 -22.70 31.08 3.55
N GLY A 109 -22.71 29.79 3.21
CA GLY A 109 -23.89 28.92 3.28
C GLY A 109 -23.86 28.11 4.57
N GLN A 110 -24.94 28.21 5.34
CA GLN A 110 -25.07 27.70 6.70
C GLN A 110 -25.01 26.16 6.74
N GLY A 111 -23.99 25.64 7.40
CA GLY A 111 -23.90 24.24 7.85
C GLY A 111 -23.65 24.25 9.35
N THR A 112 -24.66 23.87 10.12
CA THR A 112 -24.68 23.80 11.58
C THR A 112 -23.58 22.90 12.13
N HIS A 113 -22.50 23.49 12.64
CA HIS A 113 -21.53 22.82 13.51
C HIS A 113 -21.05 23.78 14.62
N HIS A 114 -21.68 23.61 15.80
CA HIS A 114 -21.20 23.83 17.18
C HIS A 114 -20.02 24.80 17.40
N THR A 115 -20.35 25.91 18.07
CA THR A 115 -19.47 26.94 18.64
C THR A 115 -18.44 26.38 19.63
N ILE A 116 -17.16 26.52 19.31
CA ILE A 116 -16.11 26.82 20.30
C ILE A 116 -15.29 27.97 19.72
N THR A 117 -15.42 29.15 20.32
CA THR A 117 -14.61 30.34 20.06
C THR A 117 -13.19 30.12 20.58
N PRO A 118 -12.15 30.48 19.80
CA PRO A 118 -10.98 31.09 20.41
C PRO A 118 -10.65 32.44 19.78
N GLN A 119 -10.39 33.41 20.65
CA GLN A 119 -9.85 34.74 20.34
C GLN A 119 -8.51 34.62 19.59
N GLN A 120 -8.32 35.56 18.66
CA GLN A 120 -7.12 35.76 17.84
C GLN A 120 -6.03 36.46 18.67
N PRO A 121 -4.74 36.05 18.61
CA PRO A 121 -3.62 36.91 18.94
C PRO A 121 -2.94 37.49 17.68
N ASP A 122 -2.21 38.58 17.93
CA ASP A 122 -1.49 39.50 17.04
C ASP A 122 -0.46 38.89 16.05
N PRO A 123 0.02 39.68 15.06
CA PRO A 123 0.81 39.18 13.94
C PRO A 123 2.32 39.19 14.23
N GLU A 124 2.96 38.01 14.28
CA GLU A 124 4.42 37.90 14.30
C GLU A 124 4.95 37.10 13.10
N GLU A 125 5.69 37.83 12.26
CA GLU A 125 6.74 37.48 11.30
C GLU A 125 6.76 36.08 10.66
N HIS A 126 6.59 36.05 9.33
CA HIS A 126 6.76 34.85 8.50
C HIS A 126 8.24 34.54 8.24
N HIS A 127 8.81 33.65 9.06
CA HIS A 127 10.13 33.09 8.84
C HIS A 127 10.00 31.97 7.81
N ASN A 128 10.44 32.25 6.58
CA ASN A 128 10.36 31.31 5.45
C ASN A 128 11.37 30.16 5.65
N LEU A 129 10.95 29.09 6.33
CA LEU A 129 11.72 27.85 6.40
C LEU A 129 11.24 26.91 5.28
N GLU A 130 11.93 26.98 4.14
CA GLU A 130 11.77 26.05 3.03
C GLU A 130 12.15 24.63 3.49
N LEU A 131 11.15 23.81 3.82
CA LEU A 131 11.36 22.43 4.20
C LEU A 131 11.89 21.64 2.98
N PRO A 132 13.04 20.95 3.08
CA PRO A 132 13.63 20.26 1.94
C PRO A 132 12.69 19.16 1.44
N GLN A 133 12.46 19.15 0.12
CA GLN A 133 11.68 18.12 -0.56
C GLN A 133 12.30 16.74 -0.29
N ARG A 134 11.59 15.91 0.49
CA ARG A 134 12.00 14.54 0.85
C ARG A 134 11.91 13.60 -0.36
N ARG A 135 12.78 13.75 -1.35
CA ARG A 135 13.05 12.70 -2.34
C ARG A 135 13.94 11.64 -1.69
N GLY A 136 13.52 10.38 -1.79
CA GLY A 136 14.34 9.26 -1.32
C GLY A 136 15.63 9.17 -2.14
N SER A 137 16.78 9.11 -1.47
CA SER A 137 18.12 8.94 -2.07
C SER A 137 18.38 7.53 -2.61
N ARG A 138 17.33 6.77 -2.97
CA ARG A 138 17.47 5.39 -3.43
C ARG A 138 18.13 5.38 -4.80
N GLN A 139 19.42 5.06 -4.82
CA GLN A 139 20.17 4.73 -6.04
C GLN A 139 19.56 3.48 -6.69
N ARG A 140 19.15 3.59 -7.95
CA ARG A 140 18.63 2.47 -8.72
C ARG A 140 19.80 1.54 -9.05
N ARG A 141 19.77 0.29 -8.58
CA ARG A 141 20.75 -0.73 -8.98
C ARG A 141 20.39 -1.23 -10.36
N GLU A 142 21.38 -1.35 -11.24
CA GLU A 142 21.19 -2.01 -12.53
C GLU A 142 20.91 -3.50 -12.31
N PRO A 143 20.01 -4.11 -13.11
CA PRO A 143 19.75 -5.54 -13.02
C PRO A 143 21.02 -6.32 -13.39
N GLN A 144 21.51 -7.16 -12.48
CA GLN A 144 22.59 -8.10 -12.79
C GLN A 144 22.03 -9.19 -13.72
N ARG A 145 22.33 -9.06 -15.02
CA ARG A 145 22.00 -10.10 -16.02
C ARG A 145 23.03 -11.21 -15.92
N LEU A 146 22.58 -12.44 -15.62
CA LEU A 146 23.42 -13.63 -15.61
C LEU A 146 24.04 -13.82 -17.01
N LYS A 147 25.38 -13.82 -17.09
CA LYS A 147 26.09 -14.20 -18.32
C LYS A 147 26.12 -15.73 -18.39
N VAL A 148 25.24 -16.31 -19.21
CA VAL A 148 25.29 -17.75 -19.51
C VAL A 148 26.34 -17.96 -20.59
N GLN A 149 27.45 -18.62 -20.23
CA GLN A 149 28.42 -19.14 -21.20
C GLN A 149 28.01 -20.57 -21.53
N TRP A 150 27.52 -20.78 -22.76
CA TRP A 150 27.35 -22.11 -23.30
C TRP A 150 28.74 -22.63 -23.67
N HIS A 151 29.27 -23.57 -22.88
CA HIS A 151 30.38 -24.38 -23.35
C HIS A 151 29.83 -25.34 -24.41
N ALA A 152 30.43 -25.33 -25.60
CA ALA A 152 30.16 -26.33 -26.62
C ALA A 152 30.65 -27.68 -26.09
N SER A 153 29.74 -28.50 -25.60
CA SER A 153 30.01 -29.90 -25.28
C SER A 153 30.00 -30.65 -26.61
N THR A 154 31.16 -30.84 -27.22
CA THR A 154 31.33 -31.91 -28.22
C THR A 154 31.13 -33.24 -27.51
N TYR A 155 30.12 -33.99 -27.95
CA TYR A 155 29.99 -35.41 -27.64
C TYR A 155 30.83 -36.15 -28.68
N ASP A 156 31.85 -36.87 -28.20
CA ASP A 156 32.48 -37.97 -28.95
C ASP A 156 31.59 -39.23 -28.89
#